data_AF-A0A3D1QXN7-F1
#
_entry.id   AF-A0A3D1QXN7-F1
#
_cell.length_a   1.000
_cell.length_b   1.000
_cell.length_c   1.000
_cell.angle_alpha   90.00
_cell.angle_beta   90.00
_cell.angle_gamma   90.00
#
_symmetry.space_group_name_H-M   'P 1'
#
loop_
_entity.id
_entity.type
_entity.pdbx_description
1 polymer ?
#
loop_
_entity_poly.entity_id
_entity_poly.type
_entity_poly.pdbx_seq_one_letter_code
_entity_poly.pdbx_strand_id
1 'polypeptide(L)'
;LKLLGMSAKCSTEHLPIGGGDIGVVGEYLERQREQVQELVDEAILAQLVHSYGSAYVDVVEYVRKEPRLGERIAPHLPFILAEVHYAAEHEMARTVADVALRRTDAGNLGDPGGRIGRAVGAELQKVLGLTDEQVEKQLTAYLDQIAVDGLHGPEGLQQQHG
;
A
#
# COMPACT_ATOMS: atom_id res chain seq x y z
N LEU A 1 -17.95 -29.39 1.34
CA LEU A 1 -18.62 -29.44 2.65
C LEU A 1 -19.12 -30.83 3.07
N LYS A 2 -19.53 -31.73 2.16
CA LYS A 2 -19.96 -33.11 2.52
C LYS A 2 -18.84 -34.02 3.11
N LEU A 3 -17.58 -33.73 2.79
CA LEU A 3 -16.40 -34.45 3.28
C LEU A 3 -15.95 -34.07 4.70
N LEU A 4 -16.42 -32.94 5.23
CA LEU A 4 -16.05 -32.44 6.58
C LEU A 4 -17.17 -32.66 7.62
N GLY A 5 -18.30 -33.28 7.24
CA GLY A 5 -19.46 -33.45 8.13
C GLY A 5 -20.17 -32.13 8.51
N MET A 6 -19.72 -30.99 7.99
CA MET A 6 -20.27 -29.67 8.28
C MET A 6 -21.13 -29.18 7.11
N SER A 7 -22.39 -28.85 7.39
CA SER A 7 -23.28 -28.13 6.48
C SER A 7 -23.41 -26.69 6.98
N ALA A 8 -22.65 -25.77 6.41
CA ALA A 8 -22.90 -24.34 6.54
C ALA A 8 -23.70 -23.89 5.30
N LYS A 9 -24.78 -23.14 5.49
CA LYS A 9 -25.45 -22.46 4.37
C LYS A 9 -24.49 -21.40 3.82
N CYS A 10 -24.31 -21.38 2.51
CA CYS A 10 -23.52 -20.34 1.84
C CYS A 10 -24.23 -18.99 2.05
N SER A 11 -23.55 -18.02 2.67
CA SER A 11 -24.05 -16.66 2.89
C SER A 11 -23.16 -15.60 2.24
N THR A 12 -22.28 -16.01 1.31
CA THR A 12 -21.30 -15.12 0.66
C THR A 12 -21.95 -13.97 -0.12
N GLU A 13 -23.24 -14.06 -0.45
CA GLU A 13 -24.01 -12.96 -1.04
C GLU A 13 -24.21 -11.78 -0.07
N HIS A 14 -24.22 -12.03 1.24
CA HIS A 14 -24.52 -11.04 2.28
C HIS A 14 -23.33 -10.72 3.19
N LEU A 15 -22.20 -11.37 2.97
CA LEU A 15 -20.97 -11.09 3.71
C LEU A 15 -20.23 -9.95 3.02
N PRO A 16 -20.12 -8.76 3.64
CA PRO A 16 -19.27 -7.71 3.11
C PRO A 16 -17.83 -8.22 3.04
N ILE A 17 -17.13 -7.89 1.95
CA ILE A 17 -15.70 -8.14 1.79
C ILE A 17 -14.96 -7.18 2.75
N GLY A 18 -13.77 -7.55 3.23
CA GLY A 18 -12.96 -6.67 4.09
C GLY A 18 -12.82 -5.26 3.50
N GLY A 19 -13.08 -4.22 4.31
CA GLY A 19 -13.14 -2.81 3.88
C GLY A 19 -14.49 -2.35 3.29
N GLY A 20 -15.40 -3.29 3.02
CA GLY A 20 -16.73 -3.05 2.42
C GLY A 20 -17.90 -2.96 3.41
N ASP A 21 -17.67 -3.11 4.72
CA ASP A 21 -18.70 -2.86 5.74
C ASP A 21 -18.80 -1.34 6.00
N ILE A 22 -19.33 -0.66 5.00
CA ILE A 22 -19.56 0.78 4.95
C ILE A 22 -21.07 0.95 4.77
N GLY A 23 -21.84 1.00 5.85
CA GLY A 23 -23.31 1.15 5.83
C GLY A 23 -23.79 2.39 5.05
N VAL A 24 -24.23 3.45 5.72
CA VAL A 24 -24.39 4.75 5.04
C VAL A 24 -23.00 5.34 4.87
N VAL A 25 -22.35 5.03 3.75
CA VAL A 25 -20.98 5.41 3.38
C VAL A 25 -20.67 6.88 3.76
N GLY A 26 -21.59 7.80 3.50
CA GLY A 26 -21.39 9.22 3.80
C GLY A 26 -21.23 9.54 5.29
N GLU A 27 -22.17 9.16 6.15
CA GLU A 27 -22.17 9.61 7.55
C GLU A 27 -21.06 9.00 8.41
N TYR A 28 -20.65 7.76 8.13
CA TYR A 28 -19.52 7.11 8.81
C TYR A 28 -18.20 7.77 8.41
N LEU A 29 -18.02 8.04 7.12
CA LEU A 29 -16.83 8.71 6.60
C LEU A 29 -16.72 10.15 7.12
N GLU A 30 -17.82 10.91 7.17
CA GLU A 30 -17.79 12.31 7.63
C GLU A 30 -17.39 12.46 9.11
N ARG A 31 -17.92 11.63 10.02
CA ARG A 31 -17.53 11.69 11.46
C ARG A 31 -16.08 11.30 11.70
N GLN A 32 -15.55 10.37 10.91
CA GLN A 32 -14.17 9.90 11.03
C GLN A 32 -13.20 10.86 10.30
N ARG A 33 -13.63 11.51 9.22
CA ARG A 33 -12.89 12.53 8.46
C ARG A 33 -12.43 13.67 9.38
N GLU A 34 -13.31 14.18 10.24
CA GLU A 34 -12.97 15.28 11.15
C GLU A 34 -11.80 14.95 12.11
N GLN A 35 -11.66 13.69 12.52
CA GLN A 35 -10.59 13.24 13.43
C GLN A 35 -9.30 12.85 12.72
N VAL A 36 -9.34 12.73 11.39
CA VAL A 36 -8.23 12.24 10.56
C VAL A 36 -7.62 13.35 9.71
N GLN A 37 -8.41 14.37 9.35
CA GLN A 37 -7.95 15.53 8.56
C GLN A 37 -6.81 16.33 9.22
N GLU A 38 -6.61 16.19 10.53
CA GLU A 38 -5.49 16.83 11.23
C GLU A 38 -4.17 16.06 11.08
N LEU A 39 -4.22 14.81 10.61
CA LEU A 39 -3.06 13.90 10.55
C LEU A 39 -2.49 13.77 9.14
N VAL A 40 -3.35 13.90 8.13
CA VAL A 40 -2.99 13.77 6.71
C VAL A 40 -3.74 14.81 5.89
N ASP A 41 -3.15 15.23 4.76
CA ASP A 41 -3.83 16.17 3.87
C ASP A 41 -5.02 15.53 3.14
N GLU A 42 -5.86 16.39 2.54
CA GLU A 42 -7.11 15.97 1.89
C GLU A 42 -6.89 14.98 0.75
N ALA A 43 -5.80 15.11 -0.01
CA ALA A 43 -5.52 14.22 -1.13
C ALA A 43 -5.14 12.81 -0.65
N ILE A 44 -4.32 12.72 0.40
CA ILE A 44 -3.99 11.45 1.05
C ILE A 44 -5.27 10.83 1.63
N LEU A 45 -6.09 11.61 2.35
CA LEU A 45 -7.33 11.10 2.95
C LEU A 45 -8.30 10.56 1.90
N ALA A 46 -8.50 11.30 0.81
CA ALA A 46 -9.36 10.85 -0.30
C ALA A 46 -8.84 9.54 -0.91
N GLN A 47 -7.51 9.42 -1.10
CA GLN A 47 -6.89 8.20 -1.60
C GLN A 47 -7.07 7.02 -0.65
N LEU A 48 -6.84 7.22 0.65
CA LEU A 48 -6.98 6.16 1.66
C LEU A 48 -8.42 5.65 1.75
N VAL A 49 -9.41 6.55 1.74
CA VAL A 49 -10.83 6.16 1.72
C VAL A 49 -11.17 5.40 0.44
N HIS A 50 -10.63 5.83 -0.71
CA HIS A 50 -10.86 5.15 -1.98
C HIS A 50 -10.27 3.73 -2.00
N SER A 51 -9.03 3.56 -1.52
CA SER A 51 -8.31 2.29 -1.56
C SER A 51 -8.73 1.31 -0.45
N TYR A 52 -8.94 1.80 0.78
CA TYR A 52 -9.14 0.97 1.97
C TYR A 52 -10.58 0.95 2.48
N GLY A 53 -11.48 1.76 1.91
CA GLY A 53 -12.87 1.83 2.36
C GLY A 53 -12.94 2.20 3.86
N SER A 54 -13.64 1.41 4.67
CA SER A 54 -13.70 1.65 6.13
C SER A 54 -12.38 1.40 6.87
N ALA A 55 -11.44 0.65 6.28
CA ALA A 55 -10.16 0.30 6.91
C ALA A 55 -9.12 1.44 6.85
N TYR A 56 -9.42 2.57 6.21
CA TYR A 56 -8.52 3.72 6.18
C TYR A 56 -8.15 4.24 7.57
N VAL A 57 -9.05 4.05 8.56
CA VAL A 57 -8.82 4.44 9.96
C VAL A 57 -7.66 3.63 10.54
N ASP A 58 -7.58 2.34 10.22
CA ASP A 58 -6.50 1.46 10.67
C ASP A 58 -5.15 1.87 10.08
N VAL A 59 -5.14 2.35 8.83
CA VAL A 59 -3.93 2.92 8.20
C VAL A 59 -3.49 4.19 8.94
N VAL A 60 -4.43 5.08 9.27
CA VAL A 60 -4.14 6.35 9.95
C VAL A 60 -3.67 6.14 11.39
N GLU A 61 -4.05 5.04 12.06
CA GLU A 61 -3.53 4.70 13.39
C GLU A 61 -2.00 4.55 13.41
N TYR A 62 -1.37 4.14 12.32
CA TYR A 62 0.09 4.15 12.23
C TYR A 62 0.66 5.57 12.28
N VAL A 63 0.01 6.52 11.62
CA VAL A 63 0.39 7.94 11.65
C VAL A 63 0.22 8.53 13.06
N ARG A 64 -0.85 8.15 13.78
CA ARG A 64 -1.06 8.57 15.18
C ARG A 64 0.05 8.08 16.09
N LYS A 65 0.48 6.83 15.92
CA LYS A 65 1.53 6.20 16.74
C LYS A 65 2.92 6.72 16.38
N GLU A 66 3.19 6.90 15.10
CA GLU A 66 4.47 7.36 14.57
C GLU A 66 4.25 8.40 13.46
N PRO A 67 4.26 9.71 13.78
CA PRO A 67 3.89 10.78 12.85
C PRO A 67 4.65 10.79 11.52
N ARG A 68 5.91 10.31 11.48
CA ARG A 68 6.68 10.21 10.23
C ARG A 68 6.02 9.29 9.20
N LEU A 69 5.18 8.34 9.64
CA LEU A 69 4.49 7.42 8.74
C LEU A 69 3.41 8.13 7.90
N GLY A 70 3.05 9.37 8.24
CA GLY A 70 2.23 10.25 7.40
C GLY A 70 2.99 10.88 6.23
N GLU A 71 4.32 10.73 6.16
CA GLU A 71 5.11 11.22 5.03
C GLU A 71 4.78 10.45 3.75
N ARG A 72 4.75 11.16 2.63
CA ARG A 72 4.50 10.58 1.31
C ARG A 72 5.68 9.71 0.87
N ILE A 73 5.40 8.53 0.30
CA ILE A 73 6.39 7.65 -0.34
C ILE A 73 7.12 8.39 -1.47
N ALA A 74 6.38 9.19 -2.24
CA ALA A 74 6.93 10.13 -3.22
C ALA A 74 6.22 11.49 -3.09
N PRO A 75 6.94 12.63 -3.15
CA PRO A 75 6.36 13.94 -2.87
C PRO A 75 5.12 14.33 -3.69
N HIS A 76 5.00 13.79 -4.90
CA HIS A 76 3.94 14.10 -5.86
C HIS A 76 2.76 13.11 -5.84
N LEU A 77 2.83 12.05 -5.02
CA LEU A 77 1.83 10.99 -4.97
C LEU A 77 1.11 10.98 -3.61
N PRO A 78 -0.20 10.66 -3.56
CA PRO A 78 -0.98 10.64 -2.32
C PRO A 78 -0.82 9.32 -1.53
N PHE A 79 0.34 8.66 -1.63
CA PHE A 79 0.63 7.42 -0.91
C PHE A 79 1.63 7.68 0.21
N ILE A 80 1.37 7.16 1.41
CA ILE A 80 2.16 7.41 2.62
C ILE A 80 2.86 6.16 3.13
N LEU A 81 3.92 6.35 3.94
CA LEU A 81 4.70 5.25 4.51
C LEU A 81 3.84 4.32 5.40
N ALA A 82 2.78 4.84 6.04
CA ALA A 82 1.84 4.03 6.81
C ALA A 82 1.19 2.91 6.00
N GLU A 83 0.94 3.12 4.70
CA GLU A 83 0.36 2.09 3.83
C GLU A 83 1.31 0.89 3.67
N VAL A 84 2.62 1.11 3.73
CA VAL A 84 3.62 0.02 3.68
C VAL A 84 3.50 -0.88 4.91
N HIS A 85 3.33 -0.28 6.09
CA HIS A 85 3.16 -1.00 7.36
C HIS A 85 1.84 -1.77 7.37
N TYR A 86 0.75 -1.10 7.01
CA TYR A 86 -0.57 -1.74 6.91
C TYR A 86 -0.54 -2.92 5.92
N ALA A 87 0.03 -2.73 4.73
CA ALA A 87 0.14 -3.77 3.73
C ALA A 87 0.95 -5.00 4.23
N ALA A 88 2.03 -4.78 4.97
CA ALA A 88 2.87 -5.85 5.49
C ALA A 88 2.19 -6.68 6.59
N GLU A 89 1.50 -6.00 7.51
CA GLU A 89 0.88 -6.60 8.70
C GLU A 89 -0.52 -7.18 8.41
N HIS A 90 -1.32 -6.49 7.59
CA HIS A 90 -2.74 -6.83 7.38
C HIS A 90 -3.02 -7.45 6.00
N GLU A 91 -2.19 -7.17 4.99
CA GLU A 91 -2.46 -7.60 3.60
C GLU A 91 -1.43 -8.58 3.05
N MET A 92 -0.58 -9.13 3.95
CA MET A 92 0.45 -10.12 3.63
C MET A 92 1.42 -9.68 2.54
N ALA A 93 1.64 -8.37 2.37
CA ALA A 93 2.67 -7.88 1.46
C ALA A 93 4.06 -8.23 2.04
N ARG A 94 4.89 -8.94 1.26
CA ARG A 94 6.21 -9.41 1.72
C ARG A 94 7.34 -8.93 0.84
N THR A 95 7.02 -8.30 -0.29
CA THR A 95 8.00 -7.77 -1.22
C THR A 95 7.75 -6.32 -1.59
N VAL A 96 8.81 -5.61 -1.99
CA VAL A 96 8.71 -4.25 -2.55
C VAL A 96 7.69 -4.19 -3.69
N ALA A 97 7.69 -5.17 -4.58
CA ALA A 97 6.75 -5.24 -5.70
C ALA A 97 5.29 -5.43 -5.24
N ASP A 98 5.04 -6.21 -4.17
CA ASP A 98 3.68 -6.38 -3.63
C ASP A 98 3.10 -5.03 -3.21
N VAL A 99 3.88 -4.24 -2.49
CA VAL A 99 3.44 -2.93 -1.97
C VAL A 99 3.34 -1.90 -3.09
N ALA A 100 4.43 -1.71 -3.85
CA ALA A 100 4.55 -0.63 -4.82
C ALA A 100 3.65 -0.82 -6.05
N LEU A 101 3.38 -2.06 -6.48
CA LEU A 101 2.65 -2.33 -7.73
C LEU A 101 1.24 -2.88 -7.50
N ARG A 102 0.89 -3.34 -6.30
CA ARG A 102 -0.41 -4.00 -6.05
C ARG A 102 -1.21 -3.46 -4.87
N ARG A 103 -0.59 -2.73 -3.93
CA ARG A 103 -1.28 -2.16 -2.76
C ARG A 103 -1.42 -0.66 -2.81
N THR A 104 -0.37 0.03 -3.26
CA THR A 104 -0.32 1.49 -3.25
C THR A 104 -0.33 2.09 -4.65
N ASP A 105 -0.29 1.31 -5.74
CA ASP A 105 -0.14 1.78 -7.13
C ASP A 105 1.01 2.78 -7.40
N ALA A 106 1.82 3.12 -6.40
CA ALA A 106 2.84 4.15 -6.46
C ALA A 106 3.87 3.85 -7.55
N GLY A 107 4.27 2.59 -7.68
CA GLY A 107 5.19 2.13 -8.72
C GLY A 107 4.56 2.10 -10.11
N ASN A 108 3.24 1.93 -10.23
CA ASN A 108 2.52 1.95 -11.51
C ASN A 108 2.46 3.35 -12.12
N LEU A 109 2.64 4.40 -11.31
CA LEU A 109 2.76 5.79 -11.75
C LEU A 109 4.19 6.17 -12.18
N GLY A 110 5.12 5.22 -12.08
CA GLY A 110 6.51 5.32 -12.51
C GLY A 110 7.47 5.61 -11.37
N ASP A 111 8.63 4.94 -11.39
CA ASP A 111 9.67 5.10 -10.37
C ASP A 111 11.06 5.36 -10.99
N PRO A 112 11.26 6.54 -11.60
CA PRO A 112 12.55 6.89 -12.19
C PRO A 112 13.64 6.89 -11.12
N GLY A 113 14.62 6.02 -11.33
CA GLY A 113 15.75 5.83 -10.42
C GLY A 113 15.44 5.00 -9.17
N GLY A 114 14.27 4.39 -9.02
CA GLY A 114 13.98 3.44 -7.95
C GLY A 114 13.74 4.05 -6.56
N ARG A 115 13.28 5.31 -6.49
CA ARG A 115 13.09 6.01 -5.22
C ARG A 115 11.90 5.47 -4.42
N ILE A 116 10.79 5.17 -5.09
CA ILE A 116 9.60 4.56 -4.47
C ILE A 116 9.97 3.18 -3.94
N GLY A 117 10.63 2.36 -4.77
CA GLY A 117 11.12 1.04 -4.39
C GLY A 117 11.99 1.11 -3.14
N ARG A 118 12.96 2.03 -3.09
CA ARG A 118 13.85 2.21 -1.92
C ARG A 118 13.11 2.66 -0.66
N ALA A 119 12.17 3.60 -0.77
CA ALA A 119 11.36 4.04 0.36
C ALA A 119 10.51 2.88 0.93
N VAL A 120 9.85 2.12 0.05
CA VAL A 120 9.09 0.93 0.41
C VAL A 120 9.98 -0.15 1.05
N GLY A 121 11.14 -0.41 0.44
CA GLY A 121 12.11 -1.39 0.94
C GLY A 121 12.61 -1.06 2.34
N ALA A 122 12.90 0.21 2.61
CA ALA A 122 13.34 0.67 3.92
C ALA A 122 12.27 0.50 5.01
N GLU A 123 10.99 0.70 4.70
CA GLU A 123 9.91 0.44 5.66
C GLU A 123 9.61 -1.05 5.83
N LEU A 124 9.59 -1.83 4.73
CA LEU A 124 9.45 -3.29 4.81
C LEU A 124 10.56 -3.92 5.64
N GLN A 125 11.79 -3.39 5.55
CA GLN A 125 12.90 -3.81 6.37
C GLN A 125 12.59 -3.70 7.86
N LYS A 126 12.06 -2.55 8.29
CA LYS A 126 11.72 -2.26 9.68
C LYS A 126 10.59 -3.17 10.17
N VAL A 127 9.54 -3.36 9.37
CA VAL A 127 8.34 -4.10 9.77
C VAL A 127 8.55 -5.60 9.76
N LEU A 128 9.24 -6.13 8.74
CA LEU A 128 9.41 -7.57 8.54
C LEU A 128 10.77 -8.10 9.07
N GLY A 129 11.65 -7.21 9.54
CA GLY A 129 12.99 -7.58 10.00
C GLY A 129 13.88 -8.14 8.89
N LEU A 130 13.74 -7.60 7.66
CA LEU A 130 14.55 -8.04 6.53
C LEU A 130 16.01 -7.62 6.72
N THR A 131 16.93 -8.45 6.22
CA THR A 131 18.34 -8.09 6.07
C THR A 131 18.53 -7.12 4.90
N ASP A 132 19.62 -6.36 4.90
CA ASP A 132 19.99 -5.49 3.78
C ASP A 132 20.06 -6.28 2.47
N GLU A 133 20.64 -7.49 2.49
CA GLU A 133 20.72 -8.36 1.32
C GLU A 133 19.33 -8.74 0.77
N GLN A 134 18.37 -9.03 1.64
CA GLN A 134 17.00 -9.32 1.23
C GLN A 134 16.32 -8.11 0.61
N VAL A 135 16.53 -6.91 1.17
CA VAL A 135 15.98 -5.67 0.62
C VAL A 135 16.59 -5.38 -0.75
N GLU A 136 17.91 -5.43 -0.88
CA GLU A 136 18.61 -5.21 -2.15
C GLU A 136 18.14 -6.19 -3.23
N LYS A 137 18.00 -7.48 -2.89
CA LYS A 137 17.46 -8.48 -3.81
C LYS A 137 16.05 -8.16 -4.28
N GLN A 138 15.18 -7.70 -3.37
CA GLN A 138 13.82 -7.29 -3.73
C GLN A 138 13.79 -6.02 -4.58
N LEU A 139 14.68 -5.06 -4.29
CA LEU A 139 14.83 -3.84 -5.09
C LEU A 139 15.27 -4.15 -6.50
N THR A 140 16.28 -5.02 -6.69
CA THR A 140 16.68 -5.46 -8.03
C THR A 140 15.52 -6.10 -8.79
N ALA A 141 14.82 -7.05 -8.17
CA ALA A 141 13.69 -7.72 -8.81
C ALA A 141 12.54 -6.75 -9.18
N TYR A 142 12.27 -5.77 -8.30
CA TYR A 142 11.29 -4.72 -8.57
C TYR A 142 11.72 -3.82 -9.73
N LEU A 143 12.98 -3.38 -9.75
CA LEU A 143 13.54 -2.54 -10.81
C LEU A 143 13.52 -3.24 -12.18
N ASP A 144 13.86 -4.52 -12.21
CA ASP A 144 13.77 -5.34 -13.41
C ASP A 144 12.32 -5.44 -13.90
N GLN A 145 11.36 -5.61 -12.99
CA GLN A 145 9.94 -5.68 -13.33
C GLN A 145 9.43 -4.36 -13.94
N ILE A 146 9.68 -3.22 -13.29
CA ILE A 146 9.24 -1.92 -13.84
C ILE A 146 9.98 -1.57 -15.14
N ALA A 147 11.18 -2.12 -15.36
CA ALA A 147 11.89 -1.95 -16.62
C ALA A 147 11.18 -2.67 -17.77
N VAL A 148 10.76 -3.92 -17.53
CA VAL A 148 9.95 -4.72 -18.48
C VAL A 148 8.61 -4.05 -18.76
N ASP A 149 7.97 -3.50 -17.73
CA ASP A 149 6.65 -2.86 -17.83
C ASP A 149 6.71 -1.44 -18.44
N GLY A 150 7.90 -0.89 -18.68
CA GLY A 150 8.10 0.45 -19.24
C GLY A 150 7.82 1.59 -18.25
N LEU A 151 7.82 1.28 -16.95
CA LEU A 151 7.51 2.20 -15.85
C LEU A 151 8.77 2.88 -15.26
N HIS A 152 9.94 2.70 -15.90
CA HIS A 152 11.24 3.21 -15.44
C HIS A 152 11.45 4.73 -15.66
N GLY A 153 10.46 5.46 -16.19
CA GLY A 153 10.57 6.88 -16.58
C GLY A 153 11.52 7.11 -17.77
N PRO A 154 11.55 8.31 -18.39
CA PRO A 154 12.25 8.56 -19.66
C PRO A 154 13.79 8.42 -19.64
N GLU A 155 14.43 8.00 -18.54
CA GLU A 155 15.90 7.90 -18.42
C GLU A 155 16.46 6.48 -18.65
N GLY A 156 15.62 5.45 -18.76
CA GLY A 156 16.07 4.04 -18.80
C GLY A 156 16.58 3.51 -20.16
N LEU A 157 16.59 4.32 -21.22
CA LEU A 157 16.94 3.85 -22.58
C LEU A 157 18.38 4.14 -23.02
N GLN A 158 19.24 4.75 -22.18
CA GLN A 158 20.59 5.17 -22.60
C GLN A 158 21.75 4.24 -22.20
N GLN A 159 21.51 3.05 -21.63
CA GLN A 159 22.60 2.14 -21.25
C GLN A 159 22.55 0.74 -21.86
N GLN A 160 21.99 0.61 -23.07
CA GLN A 160 22.23 -0.57 -23.91
C GLN A 160 22.66 -0.11 -25.30
N HIS A 161 23.97 0.10 -25.48
CA HIS A 161 24.73 -0.05 -26.72
C HIS A 161 26.20 0.31 -26.40
N GLY A 162 26.95 -0.71 -25.97
CA GLY A 162 28.40 -0.75 -25.93
C GLY A 162 28.87 -2.03 -26.60
#